data_AF-A0A443RX75-F1
#
_entry.id   AF-A0A443RX75-F1
#
_cell.length_a   1.000
_cell.length_b   1.000
_cell.length_c   1.000
_cell.angle_alpha   90.00
_cell.angle_beta   90.00
_cell.angle_gamma   90.00
#
_symmetry.space_group_name_H-M   'P 1'
#
loop_
_entity.id
_entity.type
_entity.pdbx_description
1 polymer ?
#
loop_
_entity_poly.entity_id
_entity_poly.type
_entity_poly.pdbx_seq_one_letter_code
_entity_poly.pdbx_strand_id
1 'polypeptide(L)'
;MDPLLLDLGSNFLKLPIKPPLSKPVTPTERDGESVYDDNMDGSPNYFPNSYSNAKTDQNFNEHSFRATSIPDVDRYDSTNEDNYSQVCVFIYFS
;
A
#
# COMPACT_ATOMS: atom_id res chain seq x y z
N MET A 1 -13.12 3.43 3.21
CA MET A 1 -12.64 2.50 4.25
C MET A 1 -12.04 1.32 3.55
N ASP A 2 -10.85 0.87 3.97
CA ASP A 2 -10.23 -0.33 3.41
C ASP A 2 -11.08 -1.56 3.82
N PRO A 3 -11.58 -2.37 2.86
CA PRO A 3 -12.39 -3.54 3.17
C PRO A 3 -11.62 -4.61 3.97
N LEU A 4 -10.30 -4.74 3.78
CA LEU A 4 -9.52 -5.75 4.53
C LEU A 4 -9.42 -5.40 6.01
N LEU A 5 -9.33 -4.11 6.33
CA LEU A 5 -9.32 -3.63 7.70
C LEU A 5 -10.65 -3.93 8.41
N LEU A 6 -11.78 -3.82 7.71
CA LEU A 6 -13.10 -4.11 8.26
C LEU A 6 -13.34 -5.62 8.46
N ASP A 7 -13.02 -6.42 7.44
CA ASP A 7 -13.38 -7.84 7.42
C ASP A 7 -12.42 -8.70 8.24
N LEU A 8 -11.13 -8.34 8.28
CA LEU A 8 -10.07 -9.16 8.88
C LEU A 8 -9.37 -8.47 10.05
N GLY A 9 -9.68 -7.20 10.34
CA GLY A 9 -9.12 -6.42 11.44
C GLY A 9 -7.74 -5.84 11.15
N SER A 10 -7.22 -5.03 12.08
CA SER A 10 -5.98 -4.25 11.91
C SER A 10 -4.73 -5.09 11.68
N ASN A 11 -4.71 -6.34 12.15
CA ASN A 11 -3.56 -7.25 12.05
C ASN A 11 -3.68 -8.25 10.88
N PHE A 12 -4.52 -7.98 9.87
CA PHE A 12 -4.77 -8.90 8.75
C PHE A 12 -3.51 -9.34 7.97
N LEU A 13 -2.48 -8.48 7.91
CA LEU A 13 -1.19 -8.78 7.27
C LEU A 13 -0.37 -9.85 8.02
N LYS A 14 -0.66 -10.07 9.32
CA LYS A 14 0.07 -11.06 10.12
C LYS A 14 -0.41 -12.49 9.84
N LEU A 15 -1.66 -12.66 9.37
CA LEU A 15 -2.31 -13.96 9.19
C LEU A 15 -1.41 -14.98 8.43
N PRO A 16 -1.35 -16.26 8.86
CA PRO A 16 -0.45 -17.26 8.26
C PRO A 16 -0.64 -17.49 6.75
N ILE A 17 -1.82 -17.17 6.22
CA ILE A 17 -2.15 -17.26 4.79
C ILE A 17 -1.66 -16.07 3.95
N LYS A 18 -1.23 -14.98 4.61
CA LYS A 18 -0.67 -13.77 4.00
C LYS A 18 0.79 -13.54 4.41
N PRO A 19 1.67 -14.57 4.39
CA PRO A 19 3.03 -14.36 4.84
C PRO A 19 3.77 -13.45 3.85
N PRO A 20 4.47 -12.41 4.32
CA PRO A 20 5.34 -11.64 3.46
C PRO A 20 6.54 -12.49 3.04
N LEU A 21 7.01 -12.33 1.80
CA LEU A 21 8.17 -13.07 1.26
C LEU A 21 9.47 -12.78 2.02
N SER A 22 9.57 -11.59 2.61
CA SER A 22 10.63 -11.17 3.52
C SER A 22 10.01 -10.58 4.77
N LYS A 23 10.57 -10.86 5.95
CA LYS A 23 10.06 -10.27 7.20
C LYS A 23 10.23 -8.74 7.14
N PRO A 24 9.13 -7.96 7.12
CA PRO A 24 9.23 -6.52 7.13
C PRO A 24 9.77 -6.09 8.50
N VAL A 25 10.73 -5.15 8.50
CA VAL A 25 11.17 -4.49 9.73
C VAL A 25 10.32 -3.24 9.86
N THR A 26 9.24 -3.33 10.63
CA THR A 26 8.34 -2.21 10.92
C THR A 26 8.57 -1.72 12.35
N PRO A 27 9.57 -0.85 12.57
CA PRO A 27 9.95 -0.45 13.93
C PRO A 27 8.81 0.23 14.69
N THR A 28 7.85 0.85 13.99
CA THR A 28 6.79 1.68 14.58
C THR A 28 5.41 1.05 14.62
N GLU A 29 5.17 -0.04 13.89
CA GLU A 29 3.85 -0.69 13.90
C GLU A 29 3.74 -1.58 15.14
N ARG A 30 2.72 -1.30 15.97
CA ARG A 30 2.47 -1.98 17.23
C ARG A 30 0.96 -2.12 17.43
N ASP A 31 0.60 -3.06 18.29
CA ASP A 31 -0.74 -3.22 18.85
C ASP A 31 -1.80 -3.55 17.78
N GLY A 32 -3.02 -3.03 17.96
CA GLY A 32 -4.20 -3.37 17.17
C GLY A 32 -5.03 -4.50 17.80
N GLU A 33 -6.17 -4.79 17.21
CA GLU A 33 -7.02 -5.86 17.69
C GLU A 33 -6.38 -7.24 17.38
N SER A 34 -6.61 -8.20 18.29
CA SER A 34 -6.18 -9.60 18.12
C SER A 34 -4.68 -9.79 17.84
N VAL A 35 -3.81 -9.03 18.50
CA VAL A 35 -2.36 -9.31 18.52
C VAL A 35 -2.12 -10.70 19.11
N TYR A 36 -1.42 -11.55 18.37
CA TYR A 36 -1.11 -12.93 18.77
C TYR A 36 0.39 -13.27 18.71
N ASP A 37 1.21 -12.33 18.22
CA ASP A 37 2.66 -12.42 18.25
C ASP A 37 3.23 -11.60 19.42
N ASP A 38 4.56 -11.59 19.57
CA ASP A 38 5.22 -10.85 20.65
C ASP A 38 5.14 -9.31 20.46
N ASN A 39 4.48 -8.82 19.39
CA ASN A 39 4.32 -7.39 19.10
C ASN A 39 5.64 -6.60 19.13
N MET A 40 6.75 -7.26 18.80
CA MET A 40 8.12 -6.73 18.86
C MET A 40 8.57 -6.27 20.26
N ASP A 41 7.87 -6.70 21.32
CA ASP A 41 8.23 -6.61 22.74
C ASP A 41 8.84 -5.24 23.15
N GLY A 42 9.99 -5.22 23.82
CA GLY A 42 10.67 -4.01 24.27
C GLY A 42 11.42 -3.23 23.17
N SER A 43 11.23 -3.55 21.90
CA SER A 43 11.92 -2.85 20.81
C SER A 43 11.42 -1.41 20.66
N PRO A 44 12.30 -0.43 20.38
CA PRO A 44 11.89 0.96 20.16
C PRO A 44 10.73 1.07 19.16
N ASN A 45 9.72 1.86 19.50
CA ASN A 45 8.47 1.99 18.74
C ASN A 45 8.36 3.32 17.96
N TYR A 46 9.48 4.02 17.75
CA TYR A 46 9.54 5.31 17.05
C TYR A 46 10.64 5.30 15.99
N PHE A 47 10.44 6.07 14.91
CA PHE A 47 11.42 6.24 13.84
C PHE A 47 11.59 7.74 13.51
N PRO A 48 12.84 8.23 13.33
CA PRO A 48 14.11 7.52 13.50
C PRO A 48 14.46 7.28 14.98
N ASN A 49 15.26 6.24 15.26
CA ASN A 49 15.78 5.97 16.61
C ASN A 49 17.25 5.53 16.58
N SER A 50 17.95 5.67 17.71
CA SER A 50 19.38 5.38 17.87
C SER A 50 19.69 3.95 18.34
N TYR A 51 18.69 3.07 18.47
CA TYR A 51 18.84 1.74 19.07
C TYR A 51 18.73 0.59 18.05
N SER A 52 17.90 0.75 17.00
CA SER A 52 17.57 -0.31 16.03
C SER A 52 18.42 -0.31 14.77
N ASN A 53 19.25 0.72 14.55
CA ASN A 53 19.97 0.97 13.29
C ASN A 53 19.08 0.95 12.02
N ALA A 54 17.75 1.04 12.16
CA ALA A 54 16.82 1.10 11.05
C ALA A 54 17.02 2.39 10.24
N LYS A 55 16.99 2.28 8.92
CA LYS A 55 17.20 3.40 7.98
C LYS A 55 16.28 3.23 6.78
N THR A 56 15.81 4.35 6.23
CA THR A 56 15.19 4.39 4.90
C THR A 56 16.25 4.16 3.84
N ASP A 57 15.94 3.37 2.81
CA ASP A 57 16.84 3.14 1.68
C ASP A 57 16.32 3.88 0.43
N GLN A 58 17.10 4.84 -0.04
CA GLN A 58 16.76 5.69 -1.19
C GLN A 58 16.68 4.91 -2.51
N ASN A 59 17.30 3.72 -2.60
CA ASN A 59 17.20 2.86 -3.78
C ASN A 59 15.77 2.37 -4.05
N PHE A 60 14.90 2.45 -3.04
CA PHE A 60 13.50 2.05 -3.12
C PHE A 60 12.53 3.24 -3.19
N ASN A 61 13.03 4.45 -3.46
CA ASN A 61 12.16 5.60 -3.70
C ASN A 61 11.28 5.36 -4.94
N GLU A 62 10.03 5.81 -4.87
CA GLU A 62 9.11 5.77 -6.00
C GLU A 62 9.61 6.66 -7.15
N HIS A 63 9.23 6.30 -8.38
CA HIS A 63 9.52 7.10 -9.55
C HIS A 63 8.84 8.48 -9.47
N SER A 64 9.59 9.54 -9.74
CA SER A 64 9.04 10.91 -9.80
C SER A 64 8.36 11.18 -11.16
N PHE A 65 7.05 11.42 -11.15
CA PHE A 65 6.25 11.73 -12.34
C PHE A 65 5.70 13.15 -12.29
N ARG A 66 5.83 13.90 -13.39
CA ARG A 66 5.27 15.26 -13.53
C ARG A 66 3.97 15.21 -14.33
N ALA A 67 2.84 15.50 -13.67
CA ALA A 67 1.50 15.38 -14.26
C ALA A 67 1.24 16.35 -15.44
N THR A 68 1.62 17.64 -15.35
CA THR A 68 1.69 18.63 -16.45
C THR A 68 2.41 19.88 -15.91
N SER A 69 2.54 20.98 -16.68
CA SER A 69 3.15 22.20 -16.14
C SER A 69 2.33 22.83 -15.01
N ILE A 70 1.00 22.87 -15.12
CA ILE A 70 0.05 23.32 -14.08
C ILE A 70 -1.33 22.65 -14.35
N PRO A 71 -1.63 21.45 -13.83
CA PRO A 71 -2.97 20.88 -13.89
C PRO A 71 -3.87 21.45 -12.77
N ASP A 72 -5.16 21.57 -13.02
CA ASP A 72 -6.15 21.81 -11.97
C ASP A 72 -6.40 20.50 -11.19
N VAL A 73 -6.77 20.60 -9.91
CA VAL A 73 -7.14 19.45 -9.08
C VAL A 73 -8.65 19.47 -8.92
N ASP A 74 -9.37 18.75 -9.77
CA ASP A 74 -10.83 18.70 -9.80
C ASP A 74 -11.37 17.31 -10.18
N ARG A 75 -12.69 17.14 -10.10
CA ARG A 75 -13.41 15.94 -10.57
C ARG A 75 -13.63 16.03 -12.08
N TYR A 76 -12.67 15.53 -12.85
CA TYR A 76 -12.79 15.40 -14.30
C TYR A 76 -13.84 14.33 -14.67
N ASP A 77 -14.74 14.67 -15.59
CA ASP A 77 -15.77 13.76 -16.12
C ASP A 77 -15.23 12.96 -17.31
N SER A 78 -15.25 11.63 -17.20
CA SER A 78 -14.80 10.68 -18.24
C SER A 78 -15.95 10.04 -19.03
N THR A 79 -17.20 10.48 -18.85
CA THR A 79 -18.38 9.84 -19.48
C THR A 79 -18.35 9.85 -21.01
N ASN A 80 -17.65 10.81 -21.63
CA ASN A 80 -17.52 10.95 -23.08
C ASN A 80 -16.26 10.29 -23.66
N GLU A 81 -15.52 9.50 -22.87
CA GLU A 81 -14.41 8.71 -23.38
C GLU A 81 -14.88 7.61 -24.35
N ASP A 82 -13.96 7.11 -25.17
CA ASP A 82 -14.26 6.08 -26.16
C ASP A 82 -14.52 4.72 -25.50
N ASN A 83 -15.80 4.35 -25.46
CA ASN A 83 -16.28 3.11 -24.86
C ASN A 83 -16.56 1.99 -25.90
N TYR A 84 -16.32 2.21 -27.19
CA TYR A 84 -16.78 1.30 -28.26
C TYR A 84 -15.65 0.75 -29.13
N SER A 85 -14.57 1.49 -29.37
CA SER A 85 -13.54 1.04 -30.31
C SER A 85 -12.86 -0.26 -29.87
N GLN A 86 -12.55 -0.41 -28.57
CA GLN A 86 -11.94 -1.64 -28.05
C GLN A 86 -12.88 -2.85 -28.19
N VAL A 87 -14.18 -2.67 -27.92
CA VAL A 87 -15.20 -3.72 -28.05
C VAL A 87 -15.39 -4.11 -29.52
N CYS A 88 -15.37 -3.13 -30.42
CA CYS A 88 -15.43 -3.36 -31.86
C CYS A 88 -14.27 -4.24 -32.34
N VAL A 89 -13.03 -3.93 -31.92
CA VAL A 89 -11.85 -4.76 -32.23
C VAL A 89 -12.03 -6.19 -31.70
N PHE A 90 -12.55 -6.37 -30.49
CA PHE A 90 -12.82 -7.70 -29.95
C PHE A 90 -13.82 -8.50 -30.81
N ILE A 91 -14.91 -7.88 -31.26
CA ILE A 91 -15.98 -8.55 -32.02
C ILE A 91 -15.53 -8.90 -33.44
N TYR A 92 -14.82 -8.01 -34.12
CA TYR A 92 -14.48 -8.20 -35.54
C TYR A 92 -13.18 -8.96 -35.78
N PHE A 93 -12.37 -9.23 -34.74
CA PHE A 93 -11.11 -9.95 -34.84
C PHE A 93 -10.98 -11.18 -33.91
N SER A 94 -12.08 -11.66 -33.31
CA SER A 94 -12.15 -12.99 -32.66
C SER A 94 -12.73 -14.03 -33.61
#